data_AF-A0A6B3GJ26-F1
#
_entry.id   AF-A0A6B3GJ26-F1
#
_cell.length_a   1.000
_cell.length_b   1.000
_cell.length_c   1.000
_cell.angle_alpha   90.00
_cell.angle_beta   90.00
_cell.angle_gamma   90.00
#
_symmetry.space_group_name_H-M   'P 1'
#
loop_
_entity.id
_entity.type
_entity.pdbx_description
1 polymer ?
#
loop_
_entity_poly.entity_id
_entity_poly.type
_entity_poly.pdbx_seq_one_letter_code
_entity_poly.pdbx_strand_id
1 'polypeptide(L)'
;MDFFIVHAGGPRILDDLCHFLKLPPEMFRYSRATLTERGNIASSVVFDALARLFDDGGAAESAQGLIAGFGPGITAETAVGTWTNDDLRPSVAAGIDELELTAGVALSG
;
A
#
# COMPACT_ATOMS: atom_id res chain seq x y z
N MET A 1 -9.01 -5.94 -11.19
CA MET A 1 -8.21 -5.47 -10.04
C MET A 1 -7.93 -6.69 -9.20
N ASP A 2 -6.66 -6.85 -8.85
CA ASP A 2 -6.10 -8.04 -8.24
C ASP A 2 -5.95 -7.87 -6.72
N PHE A 3 -5.91 -6.63 -6.22
CA PHE A 3 -5.97 -6.34 -4.78
C PHE A 3 -6.68 -5.02 -4.46
N PHE A 4 -7.24 -4.94 -3.25
CA PHE A 4 -7.91 -3.75 -2.72
C PHE A 4 -7.42 -3.46 -1.29
N ILE A 5 -7.04 -2.20 -1.04
CA ILE A 5 -6.70 -1.69 0.29
C ILE A 5 -7.62 -0.51 0.59
N VAL A 6 -8.51 -0.65 1.58
CA VAL A 6 -9.58 0.31 1.83
C VAL A 6 -9.63 0.69 3.30
N HIS A 7 -9.44 1.97 3.59
CA HIS A 7 -9.89 2.53 4.86
C HIS A 7 -11.40 2.81 4.79
N ALA A 8 -12.15 2.10 5.63
CA ALA A 8 -13.57 2.34 5.83
C ALA A 8 -13.88 2.59 7.31
N GLY A 9 -14.91 3.41 7.58
CA GLY A 9 -15.33 3.75 8.94
C GLY A 9 -15.77 2.55 9.80
N GLY A 10 -16.13 1.43 9.17
CA GLY A 10 -16.49 0.17 9.83
C GLY A 10 -16.74 -0.96 8.82
N PRO A 11 -16.94 -2.21 9.30
CA PRO A 11 -17.01 -3.41 8.46
C PRO A 11 -18.18 -3.42 7.48
N ARG A 12 -19.31 -2.79 7.85
CA ARG A 12 -20.50 -2.69 6.98
C ARG A 12 -20.18 -2.03 5.64
N ILE A 13 -19.32 -1.01 5.62
CA ILE A 13 -18.94 -0.34 4.36
C ILE A 13 -18.16 -1.30 3.46
N LEU A 14 -17.29 -2.14 4.02
CA LEU A 14 -16.58 -3.17 3.25
C LEU A 14 -17.57 -4.21 2.69
N ASP A 15 -18.59 -4.59 3.46
CA ASP A 15 -19.63 -5.50 2.99
C ASP A 15 -20.47 -4.88 1.86
N ASP A 16 -20.82 -3.60 1.98
CA ASP A 16 -21.51 -2.85 0.94
C ASP A 16 -20.66 -2.77 -0.34
N LEU A 17 -19.33 -2.56 -0.23
CA LEU A 17 -18.43 -2.58 -1.37
C LEU A 17 -18.40 -3.96 -2.05
N CYS A 18 -18.33 -5.06 -1.30
CA CYS A 18 -18.45 -6.41 -1.85
C CYS A 18 -19.75 -6.56 -2.66
N HIS A 19 -20.88 -6.13 -2.07
CA HIS A 19 -22.19 -6.25 -2.69
C HIS A 19 -22.33 -5.43 -3.97
N PHE A 20 -22.04 -4.13 -3.90
CA PHE A 20 -22.26 -3.21 -5.02
C PHE A 20 -21.23 -3.36 -6.13
N LEU A 21 -19.97 -3.67 -5.80
CA LEU A 21 -18.93 -3.93 -6.79
C LEU A 21 -18.91 -5.39 -7.28
N LYS A 22 -19.75 -6.26 -6.69
CA LYS A 22 -19.80 -7.71 -6.97
C LYS A 22 -18.43 -8.37 -6.80
N LEU A 23 -17.74 -7.98 -5.74
CA LEU A 23 -16.43 -8.51 -5.38
C LEU A 23 -16.58 -9.53 -4.25
N PRO A 24 -15.75 -10.57 -4.25
CA PRO A 24 -15.80 -11.57 -3.20
C PRO A 24 -15.10 -11.03 -1.92
N PRO A 25 -15.53 -11.45 -0.70
CA PRO A 25 -15.11 -10.82 0.55
C PRO A 25 -13.60 -10.81 0.82
N GLU A 26 -12.88 -11.79 0.28
CA GLU A 26 -11.43 -11.92 0.39
C GLU A 26 -10.67 -10.74 -0.22
N MET A 27 -11.27 -10.01 -1.17
CA MET A 27 -10.62 -8.83 -1.76
C MET A 27 -10.34 -7.74 -0.73
N PHE A 28 -11.12 -7.69 0.35
CA PHE A 28 -10.96 -6.72 1.44
C PHE A 28 -10.40 -7.35 2.72
N ARG A 29 -9.82 -8.56 2.66
CA ARG A 29 -9.40 -9.32 3.85
C ARG A 29 -8.44 -8.54 4.75
N TYR A 30 -7.47 -7.82 4.18
CA TYR A 30 -6.51 -7.04 4.96
C TYR A 30 -7.14 -5.81 5.63
N SER A 31 -8.00 -5.11 4.90
CA SER A 31 -8.75 -3.96 5.42
C SER A 31 -9.66 -4.36 6.57
N ARG A 32 -10.31 -5.53 6.44
CA ARG A 32 -11.14 -6.12 7.48
C ARG A 32 -10.31 -6.56 8.68
N ALA A 33 -9.16 -7.21 8.46
CA ALA A 33 -8.27 -7.63 9.52
C ALA A 33 -7.77 -6.44 10.36
N THR A 34 -7.40 -5.33 9.72
CA THR A 34 -7.07 -4.09 10.44
C THR A 34 -8.21 -3.62 11.33
N LEU A 35 -9.45 -3.55 10.81
CA LEU A 35 -10.61 -3.15 11.61
C LEU A 35 -10.90 -4.12 12.75
N THR A 36 -10.75 -5.42 12.54
CA THR A 36 -11.01 -6.45 13.55
C THR A 36 -9.96 -6.44 14.67
N GLU A 37 -8.68 -6.27 14.33
CA GLU A 37 -7.58 -6.43 15.29
C GLU A 37 -7.14 -5.10 15.93
N ARG A 38 -7.32 -3.97 15.22
CA ARG A 38 -6.88 -2.65 15.70
C ARG A 38 -8.01 -1.64 15.83
N GLY A 39 -9.21 -1.97 15.34
CA GLY A 39 -10.29 -1.01 15.21
C GLY A 39 -10.04 0.02 14.11
N ASN A 40 -10.80 1.10 14.13
CA ASN A 40 -10.63 2.20 13.20
C ASN A 40 -9.51 3.15 13.68
N ILE A 41 -8.27 2.91 13.23
CA ILE A 41 -7.09 3.75 13.47
C ILE A 41 -6.99 4.94 12.49
N ALA A 42 -8.14 5.46 12.04
CA ALA A 42 -8.27 6.53 11.05
C ALA A 42 -7.49 6.25 9.75
N SER A 43 -6.85 7.26 9.17
CA SER A 43 -6.11 7.16 7.90
C SER A 43 -5.02 6.07 7.91
N SER A 44 -4.51 5.70 9.08
CA SER A 44 -3.48 4.65 9.21
C SER A 44 -3.98 3.26 8.83
N VAL A 45 -5.30 3.05 8.72
CA VAL A 45 -5.87 1.77 8.28
C VAL A 45 -5.33 1.34 6.92
N VAL A 46 -5.15 2.28 5.98
CA VAL A 46 -4.60 1.97 4.65
C VAL A 46 -3.20 1.37 4.76
N PHE A 47 -2.34 1.98 5.58
CA PHE A 47 -0.96 1.53 5.73
C PHE A 47 -0.84 0.21 6.48
N ASP A 48 -1.66 -0.02 7.52
CA ASP A 48 -1.68 -1.32 8.21
C ASP A 48 -2.18 -2.44 7.30
N ALA A 49 -3.25 -2.20 6.53
CA ALA A 49 -3.75 -3.18 5.58
C ALA A 49 -2.75 -3.46 4.45
N LEU A 50 -2.04 -2.43 3.97
CA LEU A 50 -0.97 -2.59 2.99
C LEU A 50 0.22 -3.36 3.57
N ALA A 51 0.63 -3.08 4.80
CA ALA A 51 1.70 -3.81 5.49
C ALA A 51 1.35 -5.30 5.60
N ARG A 52 0.10 -5.64 5.93
CA ARG A 52 -0.37 -7.04 5.95
C ARG A 52 -0.29 -7.72 4.57
N LEU A 53 -0.54 -6.99 3.48
CA LEU A 53 -0.33 -7.52 2.12
C LEU A 53 1.15 -7.80 1.87
N PHE A 54 2.05 -6.91 2.28
CA PHE A 54 3.50 -7.17 2.20
C PHE A 54 3.92 -8.38 3.03
N ASP A 55 3.41 -8.52 4.26
CA ASP A 55 3.71 -9.64 5.16
C ASP A 55 3.21 -10.99 4.61
N ASP A 56 2.15 -11.00 3.79
CA ASP A 56 1.64 -12.19 3.09
C ASP A 56 2.36 -12.46 1.75
N GLY A 57 3.53 -11.85 1.53
CA GLY A 57 4.36 -12.05 0.34
C GLY A 57 4.06 -11.11 -0.82
N GLY A 58 3.21 -10.10 -0.64
CA GLY A 58 2.88 -9.10 -1.65
C GLY A 58 1.87 -9.57 -2.69
N ALA A 59 1.74 -8.80 -3.77
CA ALA A 59 0.93 -9.16 -4.94
C ALA A 59 1.82 -9.65 -6.09
N ALA A 60 1.20 -10.25 -7.11
CA ALA A 60 1.91 -10.65 -8.32
C ALA A 60 2.52 -9.42 -9.02
N GLU A 61 3.64 -9.63 -9.73
CA GLU A 61 4.21 -8.59 -10.59
C GLU A 61 3.15 -8.07 -11.57
N SER A 62 3.09 -6.75 -11.74
CA SER A 62 2.11 -6.08 -12.58
C SER A 62 0.64 -6.20 -12.17
N ALA A 63 0.35 -6.75 -10.99
CA ALA A 63 -1.01 -6.81 -10.43
C ALA A 63 -1.62 -5.40 -10.28
N GLN A 64 -2.86 -5.22 -10.72
CA GLN A 64 -3.58 -3.95 -10.64
C GLN A 64 -4.27 -3.78 -9.29
N GLY A 65 -3.96 -2.71 -8.58
CA GLY A 65 -4.50 -2.40 -7.25
C GLY A 65 -5.37 -1.16 -7.19
N LEU A 66 -6.33 -1.17 -6.26
CA LEU A 66 -7.01 0.03 -5.78
C LEU A 66 -6.64 0.27 -4.31
N ILE A 67 -6.24 1.50 -4.00
CA ILE A 67 -6.17 2.01 -2.64
C ILE A 67 -7.26 3.08 -2.48
N ALA A 68 -8.06 3.01 -1.43
CA ALA A 68 -9.11 3.99 -1.17
C ALA A 68 -9.26 4.33 0.32
N GLY A 69 -9.69 5.55 0.60
CA GLY A 69 -10.07 5.99 1.94
C GLY A 69 -11.41 6.72 1.92
N PHE A 70 -12.30 6.35 2.85
CA PHE A 70 -13.59 7.01 3.05
C PHE A 70 -13.52 7.94 4.27
N GLY A 71 -13.76 9.23 4.05
CA GLY A 71 -13.75 10.26 5.08
C GLY A 71 -15.14 10.79 5.45
N PRO A 72 -15.24 11.72 6.40
CA PRO A 72 -16.49 12.40 6.74
C PRO A 72 -17.14 13.08 5.52
N GLY A 73 -18.47 13.21 5.52
CA GLY A 73 -19.18 14.02 4.52
C GLY A 73 -19.30 13.40 3.12
N ILE A 74 -19.12 12.07 2.99
CA ILE A 74 -19.23 11.28 1.74
C ILE A 74 -17.99 11.43 0.83
N THR A 75 -16.86 11.90 1.35
CA THR A 75 -15.61 11.95 0.57
C THR A 75 -14.99 10.57 0.45
N ALA A 76 -14.60 10.22 -0.79
CA ALA A 76 -13.74 9.09 -1.07
C ALA A 76 -12.51 9.60 -1.83
N GLU A 77 -11.33 9.23 -1.35
CA GLU A 77 -10.07 9.41 -2.06
C GLU A 77 -9.62 8.05 -2.59
N THR A 78 -9.19 8.01 -3.85
CA THR A 78 -8.79 6.77 -4.52
C THR A 78 -7.49 6.94 -5.29
N ALA A 79 -6.68 5.89 -5.27
CA ALA A 79 -5.50 5.72 -6.10
C ALA A 79 -5.56 4.35 -6.78
N VAL A 80 -5.18 4.31 -8.05
CA VAL A 80 -5.01 3.06 -8.81
C VAL A 80 -3.53 2.93 -9.15
N GLY A 81 -3.00 1.73 -9.05
CA GLY A 81 -1.60 1.47 -9.32
C GLY A 81 -1.34 0.04 -9.76
N THR A 82 -0.09 -0.18 -10.15
CA THR A 82 0.42 -1.49 -10.55
C THR A 82 1.45 -1.91 -9.52
N TRP A 83 1.34 -3.13 -9.00
CA TRP A 83 2.34 -3.70 -8.11
C TRP A 83 3.64 -3.95 -8.86
N THR A 84 4.77 -3.61 -8.24
CA THR A 84 6.11 -3.85 -8.77
C THR A 84 6.98 -4.54 -7.72
N ASN A 85 7.64 -5.62 -8.13
CA ASN A 85 8.63 -6.33 -7.34
C ASN A 85 10.02 -5.71 -7.56
N ASP A 86 10.88 -5.86 -6.57
CA ASP A 86 12.21 -5.21 -6.55
C ASP A 86 13.21 -5.81 -7.55
N ASP A 87 12.84 -6.87 -8.26
CA ASP A 87 13.70 -7.57 -9.22
C ASP A 87 14.12 -6.69 -10.43
N LEU A 88 13.47 -5.53 -10.61
CA LEU A 88 13.67 -4.62 -11.75
C LEU A 88 14.05 -3.19 -11.38
N ARG A 89 14.23 -2.83 -10.10
CA ARG A 89 14.75 -1.49 -9.77
C ARG A 89 16.27 -1.47 -9.96
N PRO A 90 16.84 -0.58 -10.79
CA PRO A 90 18.26 -0.27 -10.69
C PRO A 90 18.52 0.14 -9.25
N SER A 91 19.44 -0.55 -8.57
CA SER A 91 19.69 -0.25 -7.15
C SER A 91 20.08 1.22 -7.02
N VAL A 92 19.38 1.95 -6.15
CA VAL A 92 19.75 3.32 -5.76
C VAL A 92 21.14 3.33 -5.11
N ALA A 93 21.61 2.18 -4.62
CA ALA A 93 22.95 1.99 -4.07
C ALA A 93 24.08 2.30 -5.07
N ALA A 94 23.85 2.19 -6.39
CA ALA A 94 24.89 2.47 -7.38
C ALA A 94 25.28 3.96 -7.45
N GLY A 95 24.42 4.87 -6.97
CA GLY A 95 24.66 6.33 -7.07
C GLY A 95 25.34 6.97 -5.86
N ILE A 96 25.46 6.25 -4.74
CA ILE A 96 26.08 6.78 -3.51
C ILE A 96 27.60 6.51 -3.44
N ASP A 97 28.09 5.44 -4.07
CA ASP A 97 29.53 5.15 -4.12
C ASP A 97 30.31 6.14 -5.02
N GLU A 98 29.67 6.72 -6.03
CA GLU A 98 30.35 7.64 -6.97
C GLU A 98 30.54 9.06 -6.39
N LEU A 99 29.76 9.41 -5.37
CA LEU A 99 29.85 10.70 -4.67
C LEU A 99 30.91 10.71 -3.55
N GLU A 100 31.27 9.56 -2.96
CA GLU A 100 32.33 9.51 -1.94
C GLU A 100 33.75 9.56 -2.52
N LEU A 101 33.96 9.13 -3.77
CA LEU A 101 35.30 9.15 -4.40
C LEU A 101 35.79 10.54 -4.81
N THR A 102 34.93 11.56 -4.87
CA THR A 102 35.33 12.92 -5.27
C THR A 102 35.72 13.82 -4.09
N ALA A 103 35.43 13.43 -2.85
CA ALA A 103 35.75 14.21 -1.65
C ALA A 103 37.16 13.97 -1.09
N GLY A 104 37.92 13.01 -1.63
CA GLY A 104 39.15 12.47 -1.04
C GLY A 104 40.49 13.10 -1.45
N VAL A 105 40.54 14.16 -2.26
CA VAL A 105 41.82 14.76 -2.69
C VAL A 105 41.79 16.28 -2.54
N ALA A 106 42.33 16.77 -1.41
CA ALA A 106 43.25 17.92 -1.33
C ALA A 106 43.24 18.54 0.08
N LEU A 107 43.96 17.96 1.04
CA LEU A 107 44.52 18.71 2.17
C LEU A 107 45.89 18.12 2.54
N SER A 108 46.91 18.54 1.80
CA SER A 108 48.29 18.54 2.28
C SER A 108 48.76 20.00 2.29
N GLY A 109 48.83 20.57 3.49
CA GLY A 109 49.37 21.88 3.82
C GLY A 109 49.67 21.92 5.30
#